data_AF-A0A3E0TZJ0-F1
#
_entry.id   AF-A0A3E0TZJ0-F1
#
_cell.length_a   1.000
_cell.length_b   1.000
_cell.length_c   1.000
_cell.angle_alpha   90.00
_cell.angle_beta   90.00
_cell.angle_gamma   90.00
#
_symmetry.space_group_name_H-M   'P 1'
#
loop_
_entity.id
_entity.type
_entity.pdbx_description
1 polymer ?
#
loop_
_entity_poly.entity_id
_entity_poly.type
_entity_poly.pdbx_seq_one_letter_code
_entity_poly.pdbx_strand_id
1 'polypeptide(L)'
;MMSRLQFATRWGLLGILLGTIAFLFNYHMVPTSLPGYEIIAAPAMWALSFFSEETPFWPKMVIFMSGQYIAYTSLFWLIAAARDKHQAP
;
A
#
# COMPACT_ATOMS: atom_id res chain seq x y z
N MET A 1 -3.01 -23.42 11.12
CA MET A 1 -3.65 -22.78 9.95
C MET A 1 -3.62 -21.26 10.16
N MET A 2 -3.10 -20.49 9.21
CA MET A 2 -3.04 -19.03 9.32
C MET A 2 -4.41 -18.43 9.00
N SER A 3 -4.88 -17.46 9.79
CA SER A 3 -6.17 -16.81 9.53
C SER A 3 -6.08 -15.89 8.31
N ARG A 4 -7.22 -15.65 7.64
CA ARG A 4 -7.30 -14.70 6.50
C ARG A 4 -6.77 -13.32 6.86
N LEU A 5 -7.11 -12.85 8.05
CA LEU A 5 -6.66 -11.54 8.55
C LEU A 5 -5.14 -11.51 8.72
N GLN A 6 -4.56 -12.55 9.35
CA GLN A 6 -3.10 -12.65 9.50
C GLN A 6 -2.37 -12.67 8.15
N PHE A 7 -2.91 -13.40 7.17
CA PHE A 7 -2.36 -13.41 5.81
C PHE A 7 -2.43 -12.03 5.16
N ALA A 8 -3.60 -11.39 5.19
CA ALA A 8 -3.83 -10.07 4.62
C ALA A 8 -2.95 -8.99 5.28
N THR A 9 -2.86 -8.98 6.61
CA THR A 9 -2.04 -8.01 7.35
C THR A 9 -0.57 -8.11 7.00
N ARG A 10 -0.01 -9.31 6.78
CA ARG A 10 1.37 -9.46 6.32
C ARG A 10 1.60 -8.78 4.98
N TRP A 11 0.67 -8.92 4.04
CA TRP A 11 0.72 -8.23 2.76
C TRP A 11 0.51 -6.73 2.89
N GLY A 12 -0.36 -6.28 3.79
CA GLY A 12 -0.50 -4.87 4.16
C GLY A 12 0.82 -4.25 4.63
N LEU A 13 1.53 -4.92 5.55
CA LEU A 13 2.82 -4.48 6.04
C LEU A 13 3.90 -4.48 4.95
N LEU A 14 3.89 -5.48 4.06
CA LEU A 14 4.75 -5.49 2.87
C LEU A 14 4.43 -4.32 1.93
N GLY A 15 3.15 -3.97 1.75
CA GLY A 15 2.72 -2.80 0.98
C GLY A 15 3.26 -1.49 1.55
N ILE A 16 3.22 -1.31 2.88
CA ILE A 16 3.88 -0.17 3.54
C ILE A 16 5.37 -0.15 3.22
N LEU A 17 6.07 -1.27 3.39
CA LEU A 17 7.51 -1.35 3.15
C LEU A 17 7.86 -0.98 1.70
N LEU A 18 7.16 -1.55 0.72
CA LEU A 18 7.38 -1.27 -0.70
C LEU A 18 7.08 0.19 -1.04
N GLY A 19 5.97 0.73 -0.55
CA GLY A 19 5.61 2.13 -0.75
C GLY A 19 6.64 3.08 -0.17
N THR A 20 7.11 2.81 1.06
CA THR A 20 8.12 3.65 1.72
C THR A 20 9.46 3.59 0.98
N ILE A 21 9.92 2.41 0.54
CA ILE A 21 11.16 2.29 -0.26
C ILE A 21 11.02 3.06 -1.58
N ALA A 22 9.90 2.90 -2.29
CA ALA A 22 9.64 3.59 -3.54
C ALA A 22 9.59 5.12 -3.36
N PHE A 23 8.93 5.58 -2.30
CA PHE A 23 8.90 7.00 -1.92
C PHE A 23 10.29 7.55 -1.61
N LEU A 24 11.06 6.86 -0.76
CA LEU A 24 12.41 7.29 -0.38
C LEU A 24 13.35 7.36 -1.59
N PHE A 25 13.27 6.37 -2.48
CA PHE A 25 14.03 6.40 -3.72
C PHE A 25 13.68 7.64 -4.55
N ASN A 26 12.39 7.87 -4.83
CA ASN A 26 11.95 9.02 -5.62
C ASN A 26 12.27 10.37 -4.96
N TYR A 27 12.22 10.44 -3.63
CA TYR A 27 12.54 11.65 -2.88
C TYR A 27 14.03 12.01 -2.98
N HIS A 28 14.93 11.03 -2.99
CA HIS A 28 16.38 11.26 -2.97
C HIS A 28 17.04 11.26 -4.34
N MET A 29 16.48 10.60 -5.35
CA MET A 29 17.16 10.33 -6.63
C MET A 29 16.79 11.29 -7.77
N VAL A 30 16.22 12.46 -7.46
CA VAL A 30 15.81 13.48 -8.45
C VAL A 30 16.98 13.86 -9.38
N PRO A 31 16.78 13.90 -10.72
CA PRO A 31 15.50 13.81 -11.44
C PRO A 31 15.08 12.39 -11.83
N THR A 32 15.81 11.35 -11.39
CA THR A 32 15.51 9.96 -11.73
C THR A 32 14.40 9.42 -10.82
N SER A 33 13.38 8.79 -11.40
CA SER A 33 12.36 8.07 -10.66
C SER A 33 12.54 6.56 -10.74
N LEU A 34 12.10 5.84 -9.70
CA LEU A 34 12.04 4.39 -9.72
C LEU A 34 11.07 3.96 -10.83
N PRO A 35 11.48 3.09 -11.78
CA PRO A 35 10.56 2.54 -12.77
C PRO A 35 9.37 1.85 -12.10
N GLY A 36 8.15 2.23 -12.49
CA GLY A 36 6.92 1.70 -11.87
C GLY A 36 6.57 2.31 -10.52
N TYR A 37 7.24 3.38 -10.07
CA TYR A 37 6.92 4.10 -8.85
C TYR A 37 5.42 4.40 -8.73
N GLU A 38 4.82 4.96 -9.78
CA GLU A 38 3.41 5.36 -9.77
C GLU A 38 2.48 4.18 -9.54
N ILE A 39 2.85 2.98 -10.00
CA ILE A 39 2.07 1.75 -9.79
C ILE A 39 2.23 1.27 -8.35
N ILE A 40 3.48 1.22 -7.86
CA ILE A 40 3.78 0.77 -6.49
C ILE A 40 3.12 1.71 -5.48
N ALA A 41 3.20 3.01 -5.70
CA ALA A 41 2.68 4.06 -4.82
C ALA A 41 1.21 4.43 -5.10
N ALA A 42 0.57 3.90 -6.15
CA ALA A 42 -0.79 4.25 -6.55
C ALA A 42 -1.79 4.26 -5.40
N PRO A 43 -1.84 3.24 -4.51
CA PRO A 43 -2.81 3.25 -3.42
C PRO A 43 -2.61 4.41 -2.44
N ALA A 44 -1.35 4.76 -2.17
CA ALA A 44 -1.01 5.88 -1.33
C ALA A 44 -1.28 7.23 -1.99
N MET A 45 -0.96 7.37 -3.28
CA MET A 45 -1.27 8.58 -4.05
C MET A 45 -2.78 8.82 -4.12
N TRP A 46 -3.57 7.76 -4.30
CA TRP A 46 -5.02 7.83 -4.24
C TRP A 46 -5.53 8.21 -2.84
N ALA A 47 -4.95 7.66 -1.76
CA ALA A 47 -5.31 8.08 -0.41
C ALA A 47 -4.96 9.56 -0.15
N LEU A 48 -3.84 10.04 -0.69
CA LEU A 48 -3.41 11.43 -0.59
C LEU A 48 -4.25 12.39 -1.44
N SER A 49 -4.89 11.93 -2.53
CA SER A 49 -5.66 12.82 -3.43
C SER A 49 -6.90 13.43 -2.77
N PHE A 50 -7.32 12.94 -1.61
CA PHE A 50 -8.38 13.54 -0.80
C PHE A 50 -7.92 14.73 0.05
N PHE A 51 -6.62 15.00 0.08
CA PHE A 51 -6.01 16.03 0.91
C PHE A 51 -5.32 17.09 0.04
N SER A 52 -5.15 18.28 0.60
CA SER A 52 -4.48 19.39 -0.10
C SER A 52 -3.01 19.08 -0.38
N GLU A 53 -2.49 19.62 -1.48
CA GLU A 53 -1.05 19.64 -1.76
C GLU A 53 -0.26 20.39 -0.68
N GLU A 54 -0.88 21.31 0.06
CA GLU A 54 -0.27 22.05 1.16
C GLU A 54 -0.23 21.24 2.48
N THR A 55 -0.70 19.98 2.48
CA THR A 55 -0.67 19.14 3.68
C THR A 55 0.78 18.99 4.16
N PRO A 56 1.06 19.23 5.46
CA PRO A 56 2.41 19.08 6.00
C PRO A 56 2.95 17.67 5.79
N PHE A 57 4.29 17.56 5.73
CA PHE A 57 4.97 16.31 5.39
C PHE A 57 4.58 15.13 6.28
N TRP A 58 4.62 15.29 7.61
CA TRP A 58 4.34 14.19 8.55
C TRP A 58 2.92 13.61 8.39
N PRO A 59 1.84 14.43 8.34
CA PRO A 59 0.52 13.95 7.96
C PRO A 59 0.47 13.25 6.60
N LYS A 60 1.13 13.79 5.56
CA LYS A 60 1.20 13.13 4.25
C LYS A 60 1.82 11.73 4.37
N MET A 61 2.90 11.57 5.14
CA MET A 61 3.53 10.26 5.32
C MET A 61 2.62 9.27 6.05
N VAL A 62 1.87 9.72 7.06
CA VAL A 62 0.88 8.88 7.75
C VAL A 62 -0.21 8.43 6.79
N ILE A 63 -0.75 9.35 5.99
CA ILE A 63 -1.79 9.06 4.99
C ILE A 63 -1.25 8.10 3.92
N PHE A 64 -0.02 8.35 3.44
CA PHE A 64 0.65 7.52 2.45
C PHE A 64 0.77 6.06 2.92
N MET A 65 1.33 5.85 4.12
CA MET A 65 1.51 4.52 4.69
C MET A 65 0.17 3.84 4.99
N SER A 66 -0.81 4.61 5.49
CA SER A 66 -2.15 4.09 5.77
C SER A 66 -2.87 3.66 4.48
N GLY A 67 -2.76 4.45 3.42
CA GLY A 67 -3.29 4.12 2.09
C GLY A 67 -2.70 2.83 1.53
N GLN A 68 -1.37 2.67 1.62
CA GLN A 68 -0.72 1.40 1.25
C GLN A 68 -1.26 0.23 2.05
N TYR A 69 -1.27 0.37 3.37
CA TYR A 69 -1.68 -0.71 4.27
C TYR A 69 -3.11 -1.16 4.00
N ILE A 70 -4.05 -0.21 3.92
CA ILE A 70 -5.47 -0.50 3.74
C ILE A 70 -5.70 -1.17 2.40
N ALA A 71 -5.08 -0.68 1.33
CA ALA A 71 -5.27 -1.24 -0.01
C ALA A 71 -4.72 -2.67 -0.11
N TYR A 72 -3.47 -2.90 0.29
CA TYR A 72 -2.87 -4.23 0.23
C TYR A 72 -3.59 -5.21 1.18
N THR A 73 -3.92 -4.80 2.40
CA THR A 73 -4.67 -5.65 3.33
C THR A 73 -6.03 -6.02 2.75
N SER A 74 -6.77 -5.06 2.20
CA SER A 74 -8.09 -5.30 1.59
C SER A 74 -8.00 -6.25 0.40
N LEU A 75 -7.04 -6.02 -0.50
CA LEU A 75 -6.82 -6.86 -1.67
C LEU A 75 -6.52 -8.31 -1.28
N PHE A 76 -5.55 -8.52 -0.38
CA PHE A 76 -5.16 -9.87 0.00
C PHE A 76 -6.17 -10.57 0.91
N TRP A 77 -6.97 -9.81 1.66
CA TRP A 77 -8.13 -10.36 2.35
C TRP A 77 -9.18 -10.88 1.36
N LEU A 78 -9.49 -10.11 0.31
CA LEU A 78 -10.43 -10.51 -0.74
C LEU A 78 -9.92 -11.73 -1.51
N ILE A 79 -8.62 -11.78 -1.84
CA ILE A 79 -7.98 -12.94 -2.46
C ILE A 79 -8.12 -14.18 -1.56
N ALA A 80 -7.82 -14.05 -0.26
CA ALA A 80 -7.95 -15.15 0.68
C ALA A 80 -9.42 -15.61 0.82
N ALA A 81 -10.37 -14.68 0.88
CA ALA A 81 -11.79 -14.99 0.93
C ALA A 81 -12.30 -15.68 -0.34
N ALA A 82 -11.79 -15.30 -1.51
CA ALA A 82 -12.12 -15.95 -2.78
C ALA A 82 -11.56 -17.38 -2.85
N ARG A 83 -10.31 -17.60 -2.42
CA ARG A 83 -9.70 -18.92 -2.36
C ARG A 83 -10.53 -19.90 -1.53
N ASP A 84 -11.00 -19.47 -0.37
CA ASP A 84 -11.78 -20.32 0.54
C ASP A 84 -13.13 -20.72 -0.07
N LYS A 85 -13.76 -19.86 -0.90
CA LYS A 85 -15.01 -20.18 -1.61
C LYS A 85 -14.86 -21.30 -2.65
N HIS A 86 -13.72 -21.34 -3.34
CA HIS A 86 -13.45 -22.35 -4.37
C HIS A 86 -12.97 -23.70 -3.81
N GLN A 87 -12.75 -23.78 -2.49
CA GLN A 87 -12.34 -25.01 -1.80
C GLN A 87 -13.51 -25.67 -1.03
N ALA A 88 -14.71 -25.08 -1.08
CA ALA A 88 -15.92 -25.71 -0.55
C ALA A 88 -16.38 -26.83 -1.50
N PRO A 89 -16.77 -28.02 -0.96
CA PRO A 89 -17.22 -29.15 -1.76
C PRO A 89 -18.50 -28.86 -2.55
#